data_AF-A0A2S6I6R9-F1
#
_entry.id   AF-A0A2S6I6R9-F1
#
_cell.length_a   1.000
_cell.length_b   1.000
_cell.length_c   1.000
_cell.angle_alpha   90.00
_cell.angle_beta   90.00
_cell.angle_gamma   90.00
#
_symmetry.space_group_name_H-M   'P 1'
#
loop_
_entity.id
_entity.type
_entity.pdbx_description
1 polymer ?
#
loop_
_entity_poly.entity_id
_entity_poly.type
_entity_poly.pdbx_seq_one_letter_code
_entity_poly.pdbx_strand_id
1 'polypeptide(L)'
;MILLLHTLIQAVVGFLFLFYPHAGDLVPGFGTSEGPSFVLLMKMYGLAALFLGGLSLHGYRKRNDDPTFLLVTLSLSIYHYLMIAVQTVYNPDHRATLLHFLLAIFLTGQYLGRRRKSWKTPASGSN
;
A
#
# COMPACT_ATOMS: atom_id res chain seq x y z
N MET A 1 3.72 2.40 -13.22
CA MET A 1 4.50 3.36 -12.41
C MET A 1 3.98 3.46 -10.97
N ILE A 2 2.67 3.35 -10.71
CA ILE A 2 2.15 3.44 -9.32
C ILE A 2 2.76 2.42 -8.37
N LEU A 3 2.97 1.16 -8.79
CA LEU A 3 3.57 0.13 -7.93
C LEU A 3 4.99 0.51 -7.50
N LEU A 4 5.79 1.13 -8.37
CA LEU A 4 7.12 1.62 -8.00
C LEU A 4 7.04 2.79 -7.02
N LEU A 5 6.14 3.74 -7.27
CA LEU A 5 5.92 4.87 -6.35
C LEU A 5 5.47 4.35 -4.98
N HIS A 6 4.56 3.37 -4.96
CA HIS A 6 4.12 2.71 -3.74
C HIS A 6 5.28 2.02 -3.03
N THR A 7 6.09 1.21 -3.74
CA THR A 7 7.31 0.62 -3.19
C THR A 7 8.23 1.67 -2.56
N LEU A 8 8.45 2.79 -3.23
CA LEU A 8 9.31 3.86 -2.72
C LEU A 8 8.74 4.47 -1.43
N ILE A 9 7.45 4.81 -1.42
CA ILE A 9 6.76 5.35 -0.23
C ILE A 9 6.88 4.36 0.93
N GLN A 10 6.58 3.08 0.68
CA GLN A 10 6.66 2.04 1.69
C GLN A 10 8.08 1.80 2.20
N ALA A 11 9.10 1.89 1.34
CA ALA A 11 10.50 1.78 1.74
C ALA A 11 10.91 2.93 2.66
N VAL A 12 10.50 4.16 2.34
CA VAL A 12 10.76 5.34 3.19
C VAL A 12 10.03 5.20 4.54
N VAL A 13 8.74 4.86 4.53
CA VAL A 13 7.96 4.65 5.77
C VAL A 13 8.56 3.53 6.61
N GLY A 14 8.89 2.40 5.99
CA GLY A 14 9.52 1.26 6.65
C GLY A 14 10.85 1.62 7.29
N PHE A 15 11.71 2.34 6.56
CA PHE A 15 12.99 2.81 7.07
C PHE A 15 12.81 3.77 8.26
N LEU A 16 11.93 4.76 8.14
CA LEU A 16 11.64 5.71 9.22
C LEU A 16 11.15 4.98 10.47
N PHE A 17 10.17 4.09 10.34
CA PHE A 17 9.58 3.44 11.51
C PHE A 17 10.54 2.43 12.17
N LEU A 18 11.40 1.77 11.38
CA LEU A 18 12.39 0.82 11.90
C LEU A 18 13.58 1.49 12.55
N PHE A 19 14.05 2.64 12.04
CA PHE A 19 15.34 3.20 12.46
C PHE A 19 15.26 4.60 13.06
N TYR A 20 14.22 5.38 12.77
CA TYR A 20 14.09 6.74 13.31
C TYR A 20 13.30 6.73 14.64
N PRO A 21 13.92 7.09 15.77
CA PRO A 21 13.27 7.02 17.09
C PRO A 21 12.04 7.91 17.23
N HIS A 22 12.05 9.05 16.55
CA HIS A 22 11.01 10.09 16.59
C HIS A 22 10.04 9.99 15.40
N ALA A 23 9.92 8.82 14.78
CA ALA A 23 9.02 8.64 13.63
C ALA A 23 7.54 8.86 13.99
N GLY A 24 7.17 8.68 15.27
CA GLY A 24 5.83 8.98 15.78
C GLY A 24 5.45 10.45 15.61
N ASP A 25 6.41 11.36 15.75
CA ASP A 25 6.18 12.82 15.64
C ASP A 25 5.86 13.25 14.20
N LEU A 26 6.29 12.43 13.23
CA LEU A 26 6.01 12.66 11.81
C LEU A 26 4.61 12.18 11.41
N VAL A 27 3.95 11.36 12.25
CA VAL A 27 2.63 10.80 11.99
C VAL A 27 1.58 11.63 12.73
N PRO A 28 0.70 12.34 12.02
CA PRO A 28 -0.37 13.09 12.66
C PRO A 28 -1.24 12.19 13.55
N GLY A 29 -1.45 12.60 14.80
CA GLY A 29 -2.20 11.85 15.80
C GLY A 29 -1.39 10.87 16.66
N PHE A 30 -0.08 10.70 16.41
CA PHE A 30 0.80 9.80 17.19
C PHE A 30 1.66 10.52 18.25
N GLY A 31 1.85 11.83 18.15
CA GLY A 31 2.85 12.60 18.92
C GLY A 31 2.66 12.70 20.44
N THR A 32 1.65 12.06 21.03
CA THR A 32 1.48 11.97 22.50
C THR A 32 1.72 10.56 23.05
N SER A 33 2.11 9.60 22.20
CA SER A 33 2.24 8.19 22.56
C SER A 33 3.69 7.83 22.85
N GLU A 34 3.97 7.32 24.04
CA GLU A 34 5.33 6.96 24.50
C GLU A 34 5.39 5.55 25.11
N GLY A 35 6.61 5.04 25.31
CA GLY A 35 6.89 3.79 26.04
C GLY A 35 7.20 2.57 25.17
N PRO A 36 7.58 1.43 25.79
CA PRO A 36 8.08 0.25 25.08
C PRO A 36 7.07 -0.34 24.08
N SER A 37 5.78 -0.38 24.42
CA SER A 37 4.73 -0.89 23.54
C SER A 37 4.53 -0.02 22.30
N PHE A 38 4.64 1.30 22.44
CA PHE A 38 4.59 2.23 21.31
C PHE A 38 5.77 2.01 20.36
N VAL A 39 6.98 1.86 20.91
CA VAL A 39 8.18 1.57 20.11
C VAL A 39 8.02 0.25 19.34
N LEU A 40 7.57 -0.81 20.02
CA LEU A 40 7.31 -2.11 19.38
C LEU A 40 6.30 -1.97 18.24
N LEU A 41 5.19 -1.26 18.47
CA LEU A 41 4.16 -1.01 17.48
C LEU A 41 4.73 -0.31 16.24
N MET A 42 5.55 0.72 16.43
CA MET A 42 6.23 1.40 15.32
C MET A 42 7.13 0.44 14.53
N LYS A 43 7.89 -0.44 15.19
CA LYS A 43 8.71 -1.44 14.48
C LYS A 43 7.85 -2.41 13.67
N MET A 44 6.72 -2.85 14.22
CA MET A 44 5.78 -3.72 13.52
C MET A 44 5.17 -3.03 12.29
N TYR A 45 4.78 -1.77 12.40
CA TYR A 45 4.32 -0.98 11.25
C TYR A 45 5.43 -0.81 10.20
N GLY A 46 6.68 -0.60 10.63
CA GLY A 46 7.83 -0.50 9.73
C GLY A 46 8.07 -1.80 8.94
N LEU A 47 8.01 -2.96 9.61
CA LEU A 47 8.09 -4.27 8.95
C LEU A 47 6.92 -4.48 7.98
N ALA A 48 5.70 -4.13 8.38
CA ALA A 48 4.52 -4.24 7.52
C ALA A 48 4.66 -3.35 6.27
N ALA A 49 5.16 -2.12 6.41
CA ALA A 49 5.45 -1.24 5.29
C ALA A 49 6.46 -1.87 4.33
N LEU A 50 7.59 -2.39 4.82
CA LEU A 50 8.57 -3.06 3.95
C LEU A 50 7.99 -4.29 3.24
N PHE A 51 7.16 -5.09 3.91
CA PHE A 51 6.48 -6.23 3.31
C PHE A 51 5.56 -5.80 2.15
N LEU A 52 4.73 -4.77 2.37
CA LEU A 52 3.85 -4.20 1.35
C LEU A 52 4.66 -3.58 0.18
N GLY A 53 5.75 -2.89 0.48
CA GLY A 53 6.67 -2.36 -0.52
C GLY A 53 7.31 -3.47 -1.36
N GLY A 54 7.66 -4.59 -0.74
CA GLY A 54 8.15 -5.81 -1.38
C GLY A 54 7.11 -6.45 -2.31
N LEU A 55 5.86 -6.57 -1.87
CA LEU A 55 4.75 -7.04 -2.72
C LEU A 55 4.56 -6.14 -3.93
N SER A 56 4.57 -4.82 -3.75
CA SER A 56 4.49 -3.85 -4.85
C SER A 56 5.65 -3.98 -5.83
N LEU A 57 6.87 -4.19 -5.33
CA LEU A 57 8.05 -4.39 -6.17
C LEU A 57 7.95 -5.70 -6.95
N HIS A 58 7.47 -6.76 -6.29
CA HIS A 58 7.23 -8.05 -6.92
C HIS A 58 6.20 -7.93 -8.05
N GLY A 59 5.05 -7.31 -7.77
CA GLY A 59 4.00 -7.05 -8.78
C GLY A 59 4.52 -6.21 -9.94
N TYR A 60 5.40 -5.22 -9.68
CA TYR A 60 6.02 -4.44 -10.74
C TYR A 60 7.02 -5.23 -11.59
N ARG A 61 7.83 -6.10 -10.98
CA ARG A 61 8.76 -6.99 -11.69
C ARG A 61 8.00 -8.01 -12.53
N LYS A 62 6.86 -8.48 -12.04
CA LYS A 62 5.94 -9.43 -12.71
C LYS A 62 4.84 -8.74 -13.51
N ARG A 63 5.01 -7.48 -13.92
CA ARG A 63 3.98 -6.71 -14.67
C ARG A 63 3.53 -7.29 -16.01
N ASN A 64 4.26 -8.27 -16.54
CA ASN A 64 3.90 -8.99 -17.77
C ASN A 64 3.10 -10.29 -17.48
N ASP A 65 3.08 -10.74 -16.23
CA ASP A 65 2.30 -11.87 -15.75
C ASP A 65 0.98 -11.35 -15.17
N ASP A 66 -0.06 -11.39 -16.02
CA ASP A 66 -1.37 -10.80 -15.73
C ASP A 66 -2.00 -11.32 -14.43
N PRO A 67 -2.08 -12.64 -14.16
CA PRO A 67 -2.57 -13.17 -12.89
C PRO A 67 -1.87 -12.56 -11.68
N THR A 68 -0.53 -12.56 -11.65
CA THR A 68 0.24 -12.04 -10.52
C THR A 68 0.04 -10.53 -10.35
N PHE A 69 0.09 -9.79 -11.46
CA PHE A 69 -0.11 -8.34 -11.44
C PHE A 69 -1.50 -7.98 -10.91
N LEU A 70 -2.54 -8.65 -11.38
CA LEU A 70 -3.93 -8.42 -10.96
C LEU A 70 -4.12 -8.79 -9.49
N LEU A 71 -3.59 -9.92 -9.03
CA LEU A 71 -3.69 -10.34 -7.63
C LEU A 71 -3.02 -9.34 -6.69
N VAL A 72 -1.80 -8.90 -7.02
CA VAL A 72 -1.05 -7.93 -6.20
C VAL A 72 -1.77 -6.58 -6.18
N THR A 73 -2.15 -6.05 -7.35
CA THR A 73 -2.82 -4.74 -7.43
C THR A 73 -4.17 -4.73 -6.73
N LEU A 74 -4.97 -5.81 -6.86
CA LEU A 74 -6.24 -5.94 -6.16
C LEU A 74 -6.04 -6.04 -4.64
N SER A 75 -5.13 -6.89 -4.19
CA SER A 75 -4.84 -7.06 -2.76
C SER A 75 -4.40 -5.76 -2.11
N LEU A 76 -3.48 -5.03 -2.75
CA LEU A 76 -3.02 -3.73 -2.26
C LEU A 76 -4.15 -2.68 -2.26
N SER A 77 -5.02 -2.68 -3.28
CA SER A 77 -6.17 -1.76 -3.33
C SER A 77 -7.12 -2.02 -2.15
N ILE A 78 -7.48 -3.30 -1.93
CA ILE A 78 -8.33 -3.70 -0.80
C ILE A 78 -7.69 -3.30 0.52
N TYR A 79 -6.40 -3.56 0.71
CA TYR A 79 -5.68 -3.14 1.91
C TYR A 79 -5.81 -1.64 2.17
N HIS A 80 -5.61 -0.80 1.15
CA HIS A 80 -5.73 0.65 1.32
C HIS A 80 -7.16 1.09 1.62
N TYR A 81 -8.18 0.47 1.01
CA TYR A 81 -9.58 0.76 1.37
C TYR A 81 -9.91 0.38 2.82
N LEU A 82 -9.41 -0.75 3.30
CA LEU A 82 -9.57 -1.15 4.70
C LEU A 82 -8.87 -0.18 5.64
N MET A 83 -7.67 0.28 5.29
CA MET A 83 -6.95 1.31 6.07
C MET A 83 -7.73 2.63 6.14
N ILE A 84 -8.36 3.06 5.05
CA ILE A 84 -9.24 4.24 5.04
C ILE A 84 -10.38 4.06 6.03
N ALA A 85 -11.06 2.90 6.00
CA ALA A 85 -12.17 2.61 6.91
C ALA A 85 -11.71 2.66 8.38
N VAL A 86 -10.59 1.99 8.70
CA VAL A 86 -10.02 1.97 10.05
C VAL A 86 -9.63 3.39 10.49
N GLN A 87 -8.92 4.16 9.67
CA GLN A 87 -8.52 5.52 10.03
C GLN A 87 -9.73 6.44 10.20
N THR A 88 -10.72 6.36 9.31
CA THR A 88 -11.95 7.16 9.41
C THR A 88 -12.68 6.91 10.74
N VAL A 89 -12.67 5.67 11.25
CA VAL A 89 -13.35 5.32 12.51
C VAL A 89 -12.51 5.65 13.75
N TYR A 90 -11.20 5.40 13.70
CA TYR A 90 -10.35 5.39 14.91
C TYR A 90 -9.30 6.51 14.97
N ASN A 91 -9.05 7.24 13.88
CA ASN A 91 -8.13 8.38 13.85
C ASN A 91 -8.64 9.46 12.88
N PRO A 92 -9.43 10.45 13.35
CA PRO A 92 -10.12 11.41 12.50
C PRO A 92 -9.20 12.48 11.86
N ASP A 93 -7.92 12.19 11.62
CA ASP A 93 -7.05 13.04 10.80
C ASP A 93 -7.20 12.70 9.32
N HIS A 94 -7.80 13.63 8.57
CA HIS A 94 -8.07 13.46 7.14
C HIS A 94 -6.82 13.32 6.26
N ARG A 95 -5.63 13.78 6.72
CA ARG A 95 -4.39 13.74 5.93
C ARG A 95 -3.88 12.32 5.76
N ALA A 96 -3.93 11.50 6.82
CA ALA A 96 -3.54 10.10 6.76
C ALA A 96 -4.49 9.33 5.83
N THR A 97 -5.80 9.55 5.99
CA THR A 97 -6.84 8.93 5.17
C THR A 97 -6.70 9.29 3.69
N LEU A 98 -6.34 10.54 3.37
CA LEU A 98 -6.13 11.00 2.00
C LEU A 98 -5.01 10.24 1.28
N LEU A 99 -3.89 9.96 1.94
CA LEU A 99 -2.79 9.21 1.32
C LEU A 99 -3.24 7.78 0.95
N HIS A 100 -3.92 7.10 1.88
CA HIS A 100 -4.44 5.75 1.60
C HIS A 100 -5.51 5.80 0.50
N PHE A 101 -6.35 6.82 0.47
CA PHE A 101 -7.34 7.03 -0.60
C PHE A 101 -6.69 7.19 -1.97
N LEU A 102 -5.69 8.08 -2.10
CA LEU A 102 -4.96 8.28 -3.35
C LEU A 102 -4.31 6.98 -3.84
N LEU A 103 -3.64 6.24 -2.95
CA LEU A 103 -3.03 4.95 -3.30
C LEU A 103 -4.09 3.93 -3.73
N ALA A 104 -5.22 3.84 -3.01
CA ALA A 104 -6.31 2.93 -3.35
C ALA A 104 -6.88 3.19 -4.75
N ILE A 105 -7.20 4.45 -5.08
CA ILE A 105 -7.80 4.79 -6.38
C ILE A 105 -6.83 4.55 -7.54
N PHE A 106 -5.54 4.86 -7.38
CA PHE A 106 -4.56 4.64 -8.45
C PHE A 106 -4.28 3.16 -8.68
N LEU A 107 -4.18 2.36 -7.60
CA LEU A 107 -4.01 0.91 -7.71
C LEU A 107 -5.26 0.26 -8.35
N THR A 108 -6.46 0.69 -7.94
CA THR A 108 -7.73 0.23 -8.53
C THR A 108 -7.82 0.59 -10.01
N GLY A 109 -7.42 1.82 -10.38
CA GLY A 109 -7.38 2.26 -11.77
C GLY A 109 -6.44 1.41 -12.63
N GLN A 110 -5.28 1.00 -12.09
CA GLN A 110 -4.39 0.09 -12.80
C GLN A 110 -4.98 -1.32 -12.96
N TYR A 111 -5.59 -1.84 -11.90
CA TYR A 111 -6.27 -3.13 -11.92
C TYR A 111 -7.38 -3.15 -12.99
N LEU A 112 -8.31 -2.19 -12.93
CA LEU A 112 -9.43 -2.11 -13.87
C LEU A 112 -8.96 -1.84 -15.31
N GLY A 113 -7.95 -0.99 -15.48
CA GLY A 113 -7.36 -0.70 -16.78
C GLY A 113 -6.74 -1.94 -17.43
N ARG A 114 -6.05 -2.78 -16.65
CA ARG A 114 -5.49 -4.05 -17.14
C ARG A 114 -6.58 -5.09 -17.39
N ARG A 115 -7.55 -5.22 -16.48
CA ARG A 115 -8.66 -6.17 -16.61
C ARG A 115 -9.53 -5.88 -17.83
N ARG A 116 -9.82 -4.60 -18.11
CA ARG A 116 -10.57 -4.18 -19.30
C ARG A 116 -9.85 -4.53 -20.60
N LYS A 117 -8.51 -4.47 -20.63
CA LYS A 117 -7.73 -4.93 -21.80
C LYS A 117 -7.87 -6.42 -22.01
N SER A 118 -7.74 -7.21 -20.94
CA SER A 118 -7.93 -8.67 -20.97
C SER A 118 -9.31 -9.09 -21.48
N TRP A 119 -10.38 -8.36 -21.18
CA TRP A 119 -11.72 -8.62 -21.72
C TRP A 119 -11.91 -8.27 -23.19
N LYS A 120 -11.13 -7.31 -23.70
CA LYS A 120 -11.21 -6.85 -25.10
C LYS A 120 -10.35 -7.67 -26.05
N THR A 121 -9.40 -8.44 -25.55
CA THR A 121 -8.64 -9.41 -26.34
C THR A 121 -9.52 -10.65 -26.52
N PRO A 122 -10.00 -10.96 -27.74
CA PRO A 122 -10.70 -12.22 -27.97
C PRO A 122 -9.75 -13.36 -27.62
N ALA A 123 -10.28 -14.44 -27.03
CA ALA A 123 -9.51 -15.66 -26.86
C ALA A 123 -9.17 -16.23 -28.25
N SER A 124 -8.03 -15.84 -28.81
CA SER A 124 -7.54 -16.43 -30.05
C SER A 124 -7.01 -17.82 -29.72
N GLY A 125 -7.77 -18.85 -30.05
CA GLY A 125 -7.29 -20.23 -30.12
C GLY A 125 -7.84 -21.16 -29.04
N SER A 126 -9.14 -21.47 -29.12
CA SER A 126 -9.58 -22.85 -28.89
C SER A 126 -9.70 -23.51 -30.27
N ASN A 127 -8.59 -24.10 -30.74
CA ASN A 127 -8.63 -25.16 -31.74
C ASN A 127 -8.42 -26.48 -31.01
#